data_AF-W2NJU5-F1
#
_entry.id   AF-W2NJU5-F1
#
_cell.length_a   1.000
_cell.length_b   1.000
_cell.length_c   1.000
_cell.angle_alpha   90.00
_cell.angle_beta   90.00
_cell.angle_gamma   90.00
#
_symmetry.space_group_name_H-M   'P 1'
#
loop_
_entity.id
_entity.type
_entity.pdbx_description
1 polymer ?
#
loop_
_entity_poly.entity_id
_entity_poly.type
_entity_poly.pdbx_seq_one_letter_code
_entity_poly.pdbx_strand_id
1 'polypeptide(L)'
;MKFLAFFYAVLSYLLPPAIEAHSWLVKPVSRETGPRTTDGTIGCPNTTPGTPTSFSPGETIDVRYWRNNHLGGFIRWAISPVGSETASDFDDKVFFYTCRESGPDCVPADGSTSRYAGDSSGDHTISCGDTITLPDWLDGGDYVLQWVWFGVGSSYGNIGWAEPQFVSCADITLTSAGSGSETGCPTFVGGDRVTKNENLGDDECFYFYTNSIESTQYKGSNDDYEQYYIFGKPSYVDSCSGPTADSGNSTMAPTTQNPVTTAPASTTESPLNAPTATSASSEHPEATSNESSVAGDSSNISDESSDNESPDGTVAPGGCKSKNHSWTRG
;
A
#
# COMPACT_ATOMS: atom_id res chain seq x y z
N MET A 1 -11.45 -57.27 35.93
CA MET A 1 -10.81 -55.94 36.01
C MET A 1 -10.08 -55.67 34.71
N LYS A 2 -10.64 -54.84 33.84
CA LYS A 2 -9.93 -54.24 32.69
C LYS A 2 -10.42 -52.80 32.59
N PHE A 3 -9.49 -51.88 32.84
CA PHE A 3 -9.70 -50.44 32.79
C PHE A 3 -9.99 -50.01 31.35
N LEU A 4 -11.11 -49.32 31.13
CA LEU A 4 -11.36 -48.56 29.92
C LEU A 4 -10.85 -47.15 30.16
N ALA A 5 -9.71 -46.80 29.56
CA ALA A 5 -9.17 -45.45 29.61
C ALA A 5 -9.95 -44.57 28.62
N PHE A 6 -10.53 -43.49 29.13
CA PHE A 6 -11.08 -42.38 28.35
C PHE A 6 -9.93 -41.66 27.64
N PHE A 7 -9.92 -41.66 26.31
CA PHE A 7 -9.10 -40.73 25.54
C PHE A 7 -9.89 -39.42 25.37
N TYR A 8 -9.46 -38.38 26.07
CA TYR A 8 -9.80 -37.00 25.72
C TYR A 8 -9.00 -36.65 24.45
N ALA A 9 -9.67 -36.64 23.30
CA ALA A 9 -9.14 -35.97 22.12
C ALA A 9 -9.22 -34.46 22.37
N VAL A 10 -8.08 -33.84 22.67
CA VAL A 10 -7.93 -32.39 22.66
C VAL A 10 -8.03 -31.97 21.21
N LEU A 11 -9.22 -31.53 20.82
CA LEU A 11 -9.47 -30.83 19.56
C LEU A 11 -8.73 -29.49 19.65
N SER A 12 -7.44 -29.51 19.29
CA SER A 12 -6.65 -28.30 19.13
C SER A 12 -7.25 -27.58 17.94
N TYR A 13 -7.97 -26.51 18.24
CA TYR A 13 -8.48 -25.56 17.27
C TYR A 13 -7.36 -25.18 16.31
N LEU A 14 -7.54 -25.55 15.04
CA LEU A 14 -6.83 -24.97 13.91
C LEU A 14 -7.13 -23.47 13.95
N LEU A 15 -6.21 -22.69 14.53
CA LEU A 15 -6.13 -21.27 14.26
C LEU A 15 -5.89 -21.13 12.75
N PRO A 16 -6.60 -20.24 12.06
CA PRO A 16 -6.30 -19.96 10.66
C PRO A 16 -4.83 -19.54 10.53
N PRO A 17 -4.15 -19.91 9.43
CA PRO A 17 -2.77 -19.51 9.19
C PRO A 17 -2.62 -18.00 9.31
N ALA A 18 -1.45 -17.59 9.81
CA ALA A 18 -1.07 -16.20 9.96
C ALA A 18 -1.38 -15.42 8.67
N ILE A 19 -1.98 -14.23 8.83
CA ILE A 19 -2.18 -13.30 7.73
C ILE A 19 -0.79 -12.90 7.23
N GLU A 20 -0.42 -13.38 6.04
CA GLU A 20 0.92 -13.21 5.46
C GLU A 20 1.07 -11.84 4.76
N ALA A 21 0.53 -10.80 5.37
CA ALA A 21 0.64 -9.46 4.84
C ALA A 21 1.21 -8.52 5.91
N HIS A 22 2.35 -7.91 5.64
CA HIS A 22 3.12 -7.14 6.62
C HIS A 22 3.05 -5.63 6.38
N SER A 23 1.91 -5.12 5.90
CA SER A 23 1.73 -3.70 5.59
C SER A 23 0.61 -3.04 6.38
N TRP A 24 0.92 -1.86 6.90
CA TRP A 24 -0.01 -0.88 7.44
C TRP A 24 0.62 0.51 7.30
N LEU A 25 -0.20 1.55 7.49
CA LEU A 25 0.26 2.93 7.53
C LEU A 25 1.23 3.15 8.72
N VAL A 26 2.34 3.85 8.51
CA VAL A 26 3.28 4.23 9.59
C VAL A 26 3.53 5.73 9.67
N LYS A 27 3.28 6.47 8.59
CA LYS A 27 3.25 7.93 8.62
C LYS A 27 2.03 8.43 7.84
N PRO A 28 1.19 9.31 8.44
CA PRO A 28 1.17 9.69 9.85
C PRO A 28 1.01 8.48 10.80
N VAL A 29 1.27 8.67 12.10
CA VAL A 29 1.28 7.55 13.07
C VAL A 29 -0.07 6.85 13.07
N SER A 30 -0.08 5.58 12.69
CA SER A 30 -1.29 4.79 12.62
C SER A 30 -1.78 4.35 14.00
N ARG A 31 -3.09 4.18 14.13
CA ARG A 31 -3.76 3.52 15.26
C ARG A 31 -3.46 2.01 15.28
N GLU A 32 -3.08 1.45 14.14
CA GLU A 32 -2.72 0.06 13.97
C GLU A 32 -1.20 -0.13 14.15
N THR A 33 -0.83 -1.17 14.87
CA THR A 33 0.56 -1.60 15.04
C THR A 33 0.85 -2.87 14.23
N GLY A 34 0.05 -3.13 13.21
CA GLY A 34 0.08 -4.35 12.41
C GLY A 34 -1.01 -4.37 11.35
N PRO A 35 -0.94 -5.33 10.41
CA PRO A 35 -1.87 -5.43 9.29
C PRO A 35 -3.31 -5.66 9.76
N ARG A 36 -4.26 -5.04 9.05
CA ARG A 36 -5.70 -5.25 9.24
C ARG A 36 -6.38 -5.36 7.89
N THR A 37 -7.11 -6.45 7.68
CA THR A 37 -7.89 -6.67 6.47
C THR A 37 -9.26 -6.02 6.55
N THR A 38 -9.85 -5.65 5.42
CA THR A 38 -11.23 -5.17 5.31
C THR A 38 -11.92 -5.80 4.11
N ASP A 39 -13.24 -5.92 4.20
CA ASP A 39 -14.15 -6.26 3.09
C ASP A 39 -14.91 -5.01 2.56
N GLY A 40 -14.51 -3.82 3.02
CA GLY A 40 -15.15 -2.55 2.71
C GLY A 40 -16.26 -2.15 3.68
N THR A 41 -16.61 -2.99 4.67
CA THR A 41 -17.67 -2.66 5.64
C THR A 41 -17.18 -1.89 6.86
N ILE A 42 -15.86 -1.90 7.11
CA ILE A 42 -15.22 -1.26 8.26
C ILE A 42 -14.50 0.01 7.79
N GLY A 43 -14.75 1.13 8.47
CA GLY A 43 -13.99 2.37 8.30
C GLY A 43 -12.61 2.27 8.93
N CYS A 44 -12.54 2.31 10.26
CA CYS A 44 -11.30 2.07 11.01
C CYS A 44 -11.33 0.74 11.78
N PRO A 45 -10.31 -0.13 11.64
CA PRO A 45 -10.20 -1.34 12.45
C PRO A 45 -10.11 -1.06 13.95
N ASN A 46 -9.39 0.01 14.33
CA ASN A 46 -9.30 0.49 15.70
C ASN A 46 -9.94 1.87 15.82
N THR A 47 -10.98 1.97 16.65
CA THR A 47 -11.68 3.22 16.95
C THR A 47 -11.15 3.91 18.22
N THR A 48 -10.15 3.33 18.88
CA THR A 48 -9.45 4.00 19.98
C THR A 48 -8.56 5.11 19.40
N PRO A 49 -8.72 6.37 19.83
CA PRO A 49 -7.86 7.45 19.38
C PRO A 49 -6.38 7.16 19.65
N GLY A 50 -5.55 7.36 18.62
CA GLY A 50 -4.10 7.30 18.66
C GLY A 50 -3.46 8.65 18.97
N THR A 51 -2.21 8.81 18.57
CA THR A 51 -1.47 10.08 18.74
C THR A 51 -1.70 10.97 17.51
N PRO A 52 -2.39 12.12 17.64
CA PRO A 52 -2.65 12.97 16.49
C PRO A 52 -1.37 13.64 15.98
N THR A 53 -1.26 13.77 14.66
CA THR A 53 -0.22 14.58 14.01
C THR A 53 -0.85 15.86 13.44
N SER A 54 -0.26 17.02 13.73
CA SER A 54 -0.80 18.31 13.29
C SER A 54 -0.33 18.69 11.89
N PHE A 55 -1.25 19.16 11.06
CA PHE A 55 -1.00 19.63 9.69
C PHE A 55 -1.84 20.86 9.38
N SER A 56 -1.51 21.56 8.30
CA SER A 56 -2.35 22.59 7.70
C SER A 56 -3.26 21.98 6.62
N PRO A 57 -4.49 22.49 6.42
CA PRO A 57 -5.26 22.18 5.22
C PRO A 57 -4.47 22.52 3.95
N GLY A 58 -4.54 21.68 2.92
CA GLY A 58 -3.76 21.86 1.68
C GLY A 58 -2.28 21.47 1.80
N GLU A 59 -1.81 21.03 2.96
CA GLU A 59 -0.42 20.63 3.15
C GLU A 59 -0.11 19.33 2.38
N THR A 60 1.02 19.33 1.66
CA THR A 60 1.60 18.11 1.12
C THR A 60 2.38 17.39 2.21
N ILE A 61 1.92 16.20 2.61
CA ILE A 61 2.47 15.45 3.73
C ILE A 61 3.18 14.18 3.24
N ASP A 62 4.25 13.79 3.95
CA ASP A 62 4.91 12.50 3.78
C ASP A 62 4.01 11.38 4.30
N VAL A 63 3.74 10.38 3.45
CA VAL A 63 3.00 9.19 3.83
C VAL A 63 3.84 7.96 3.64
N ARG A 64 3.84 7.08 4.64
CA ARG A 64 4.68 5.89 4.63
C ARG A 64 3.91 4.68 5.13
N TYR A 65 4.21 3.55 4.53
CA TYR A 65 3.69 2.24 4.91
C TYR A 65 4.75 1.18 4.58
N TRP A 66 4.73 0.07 5.29
CA TRP A 66 5.70 -0.99 5.01
C TRP A 66 5.45 -1.62 3.65
N ARG A 67 6.53 -1.90 2.92
CA ARG A 67 6.49 -2.75 1.74
C ARG A 67 6.01 -4.14 2.15
N ASN A 68 5.41 -4.82 1.20
CA ASN A 68 4.94 -6.19 1.40
C ASN A 68 5.41 -7.03 0.20
N ASN A 69 5.47 -8.34 0.37
CA ASN A 69 5.79 -9.27 -0.72
C ASN A 69 4.62 -9.47 -1.70
N HIS A 70 3.42 -8.99 -1.37
CA HIS A 70 2.29 -8.91 -2.29
C HIS A 70 2.46 -7.80 -3.32
N LEU A 71 1.84 -8.02 -4.48
CA LEU A 71 2.16 -7.29 -5.70
C LEU A 71 1.10 -6.27 -6.07
N GLY A 72 1.57 -5.10 -6.51
CA GLY A 72 0.76 -4.08 -7.12
C GLY A 72 -0.35 -3.53 -6.23
N GLY A 73 -1.31 -2.88 -6.87
CA GLY A 73 -2.46 -2.25 -6.24
C GLY A 73 -2.33 -0.73 -6.19
N PHE A 74 -3.35 -0.13 -5.58
CA PHE A 74 -3.43 1.30 -5.37
C PHE A 74 -3.96 1.58 -3.96
N ILE A 75 -3.65 2.77 -3.49
CA ILE A 75 -4.08 3.28 -2.19
C ILE A 75 -5.19 4.30 -2.42
N ARG A 76 -6.28 4.14 -1.66
CA ARG A 76 -7.31 5.16 -1.49
C ARG A 76 -7.06 5.91 -0.19
N TRP A 77 -7.10 7.23 -0.27
CA TRP A 77 -7.05 8.11 0.88
C TRP A 77 -8.38 8.80 1.08
N ALA A 78 -8.92 8.66 2.29
CA ALA A 78 -10.14 9.31 2.72
C ALA A 78 -9.93 9.96 4.08
N ILE A 79 -10.76 10.95 4.40
CA ILE A 79 -10.64 11.68 5.67
C ILE A 79 -12.02 11.98 6.24
N SER A 80 -12.19 11.77 7.54
CA SER A 80 -13.47 12.04 8.21
C SER A 80 -13.24 12.64 9.60
N PRO A 81 -14.15 13.48 10.13
CA PRO A 81 -14.03 13.98 11.51
C PRO A 81 -13.95 12.85 12.54
N VAL A 82 -13.21 13.08 13.63
CA VAL A 82 -13.18 12.13 14.75
C VAL A 82 -14.59 11.88 15.28
N GLY A 83 -14.94 10.61 15.48
CA GLY A 83 -16.29 10.17 15.88
C GLY A 83 -17.23 9.85 14.71
N SER A 84 -16.82 10.13 13.46
CA SER A 84 -17.51 9.75 12.22
C SER A 84 -16.63 8.81 11.40
N GLU A 85 -16.45 7.59 11.86
CA GLU A 85 -15.43 6.66 11.33
C GLU A 85 -16.05 5.40 10.69
N THR A 86 -17.26 5.50 10.15
CA THR A 86 -17.89 4.40 9.41
C THR A 86 -17.31 4.30 8.00
N ALA A 87 -17.47 3.14 7.35
CA ALA A 87 -17.06 2.97 5.97
C ALA A 87 -17.71 4.01 5.03
N SER A 88 -19.01 4.30 5.23
CA SER A 88 -19.73 5.31 4.45
C SER A 88 -19.21 6.72 4.68
N ASP A 89 -18.82 7.08 5.90
CA ASP A 89 -18.26 8.42 6.19
C ASP A 89 -16.97 8.64 5.37
N PHE A 90 -16.12 7.61 5.27
CA PHE A 90 -14.91 7.65 4.46
C PHE A 90 -15.19 7.60 2.96
N ASP A 91 -16.12 6.77 2.50
CA ASP A 91 -16.46 6.66 1.07
C ASP A 91 -16.97 8.00 0.50
N ASP A 92 -17.65 8.80 1.31
CA ASP A 92 -18.13 10.14 0.93
C ASP A 92 -17.03 11.21 0.91
N LYS A 93 -15.85 10.92 1.48
CA LYS A 93 -14.75 11.87 1.72
C LYS A 93 -13.40 11.36 1.21
N VAL A 94 -13.43 10.62 0.11
CA VAL A 94 -12.24 10.25 -0.66
C VAL A 94 -11.69 11.49 -1.36
N PHE A 95 -10.40 11.77 -1.19
CA PHE A 95 -9.76 12.96 -1.75
C PHE A 95 -8.49 12.67 -2.56
N PHE A 96 -7.89 11.49 -2.40
CA PHE A 96 -6.64 11.15 -3.05
C PHE A 96 -6.52 9.67 -3.39
N TYR A 97 -5.82 9.37 -4.48
CA TYR A 97 -5.37 8.04 -4.86
C TYR A 97 -3.89 8.06 -5.22
N THR A 98 -3.15 7.02 -4.81
CA THR A 98 -1.75 6.80 -5.19
C THR A 98 -1.52 5.35 -5.60
N CYS A 99 -0.49 5.07 -6.39
CA CYS A 99 -0.08 3.68 -6.59
C CYS A 99 0.53 3.09 -5.32
N ARG A 100 0.38 1.77 -5.14
CA ARG A 100 0.88 1.06 -3.95
C ARG A 100 2.38 1.14 -3.83
N GLU A 101 3.12 0.71 -4.85
CA GLU A 101 4.59 0.69 -4.83
C GLU A 101 5.18 2.06 -5.25
N SER A 102 4.69 3.13 -4.63
CA SER A 102 5.13 4.51 -4.86
C SER A 102 6.27 4.92 -3.93
N GLY A 103 6.94 6.01 -4.30
CA GLY A 103 8.12 6.54 -3.60
C GLY A 103 9.44 5.96 -4.10
N PRO A 104 10.55 6.68 -3.90
CA PRO A 104 11.88 6.26 -4.40
C PRO A 104 12.45 5.06 -3.64
N ASP A 105 12.04 4.88 -2.38
CA ASP A 105 12.58 3.85 -1.49
C ASP A 105 11.81 2.52 -1.59
N CYS A 106 10.71 2.49 -2.34
CA CYS A 106 9.87 1.31 -2.50
C CYS A 106 10.44 0.36 -3.56
N VAL A 107 11.61 -0.23 -3.26
CA VAL A 107 12.32 -1.16 -4.13
C VAL A 107 12.62 -2.47 -3.38
N PRO A 108 12.58 -3.64 -4.04
CA PRO A 108 13.00 -4.91 -3.43
C PRO A 108 14.43 -4.84 -2.89
N ALA A 109 14.68 -5.51 -1.76
CA ALA A 109 15.99 -5.50 -1.09
C ALA A 109 17.12 -6.08 -1.95
N ASP A 110 16.77 -7.04 -2.81
CA ASP A 110 17.69 -7.71 -3.73
C ASP A 110 17.98 -6.90 -5.01
N GLY A 111 17.35 -5.73 -5.16
CA GLY A 111 17.47 -4.87 -6.33
C GLY A 111 16.78 -5.41 -7.58
N SER A 112 15.89 -6.41 -7.44
CA SER A 112 15.18 -7.01 -8.57
C SER A 112 14.30 -6.00 -9.30
N THR A 113 14.44 -5.95 -10.63
CA THR A 113 13.57 -5.18 -11.53
C THR A 113 12.33 -5.96 -11.95
N SER A 114 12.18 -7.22 -11.52
CA SER A 114 10.99 -8.01 -11.83
C SER A 114 9.75 -7.31 -11.29
N ARG A 115 8.70 -7.21 -12.12
CA ARG A 115 7.40 -6.71 -11.67
C ARG A 115 6.78 -7.56 -10.56
N TYR A 116 7.21 -8.83 -10.47
CA TYR A 116 6.75 -9.81 -9.49
C TYR A 116 7.70 -9.98 -8.29
N ALA A 117 8.63 -9.06 -8.09
CA ALA A 117 9.60 -9.13 -7.01
C ALA A 117 8.92 -8.96 -5.63
N GLY A 118 9.10 -9.95 -4.75
CA GLY A 118 8.74 -9.86 -3.34
C GLY A 118 9.67 -8.91 -2.56
N ASP A 119 9.59 -8.93 -1.22
CA ASP A 119 10.41 -8.05 -0.38
C ASP A 119 11.87 -8.41 -0.33
N SER A 120 12.19 -9.71 -0.25
CA SER A 120 13.57 -10.22 -0.10
C SER A 120 14.35 -9.62 1.09
N SER A 121 13.69 -8.78 1.90
CA SER A 121 14.11 -8.23 3.18
C SER A 121 13.21 -8.77 4.30
N GLY A 122 13.71 -8.73 5.54
CA GLY A 122 12.88 -9.04 6.70
C GLY A 122 11.72 -8.05 6.87
N ASP A 123 10.72 -8.44 7.65
CA ASP A 123 9.50 -7.65 7.84
C ASP A 123 9.77 -6.21 8.25
N HIS A 124 9.00 -5.28 7.69
CA HIS A 124 8.97 -3.86 8.10
C HIS A 124 10.32 -3.13 7.96
N THR A 125 11.08 -3.46 6.92
CA THR A 125 12.40 -2.87 6.66
C THR A 125 12.39 -1.87 5.51
N ILE A 126 11.51 -2.06 4.54
CA ILE A 126 11.39 -1.20 3.36
C ILE A 126 10.12 -0.37 3.48
N SER A 127 10.27 0.94 3.41
CA SER A 127 9.15 1.88 3.47
C SER A 127 8.74 2.26 2.05
N CYS A 128 7.48 2.04 1.74
CA CYS A 128 6.83 2.56 0.53
C CYS A 128 5.97 3.78 0.88
N GLY A 129 5.49 4.45 -0.17
CA GLY A 129 4.74 5.70 -0.07
C GLY A 129 5.60 6.91 -0.41
N ASP A 130 4.94 8.00 -0.77
CA ASP A 130 5.56 9.25 -1.17
C ASP A 130 4.84 10.40 -0.46
N THR A 131 4.14 11.26 -1.19
CA THR A 131 3.37 12.36 -0.62
C THR A 131 1.92 12.36 -1.07
N ILE A 132 1.04 12.87 -0.21
CA ILE A 132 -0.33 13.25 -0.57
C ILE A 132 -0.57 14.71 -0.19
N THR A 133 -1.51 15.37 -0.86
CA THR A 133 -1.95 16.71 -0.47
C THR A 133 -3.27 16.59 0.30
N LEU A 134 -3.27 17.04 1.56
CA LEU A 134 -4.46 17.08 2.38
C LEU A 134 -5.50 18.05 1.79
N PRO A 135 -6.80 17.81 1.96
CA PRO A 135 -7.84 18.73 1.54
C PRO A 135 -7.64 20.15 2.04
N ASP A 136 -7.79 21.14 1.17
CA ASP A 136 -7.71 22.57 1.52
C ASP A 136 -9.10 23.20 1.75
N TRP A 137 -10.17 22.42 1.67
CA TRP A 137 -11.57 22.83 1.88
C TRP A 137 -12.14 22.42 3.25
N LEU A 138 -11.35 21.73 4.07
CA LEU A 138 -11.77 21.31 5.40
C LEU A 138 -11.55 22.43 6.43
N ASP A 139 -12.43 22.49 7.42
CA ASP A 139 -12.26 23.34 8.59
C ASP A 139 -11.12 22.85 9.50
N GLY A 140 -10.69 23.70 10.43
CA GLY A 140 -9.78 23.28 11.48
C GLY A 140 -10.49 22.33 12.46
N GLY A 141 -9.80 21.27 12.87
CA GLY A 141 -10.38 20.26 13.76
C GLY A 141 -9.61 18.95 13.77
N ASP A 142 -10.13 18.00 14.54
CA ASP A 142 -9.59 16.65 14.64
C ASP A 142 -10.25 15.72 13.63
N TYR A 143 -9.42 15.03 12.85
CA TYR A 143 -9.82 14.15 11.77
C TYR A 143 -9.10 12.81 11.86
N VAL A 144 -9.65 11.83 11.16
CA VAL A 144 -9.05 10.52 10.94
C VAL A 144 -8.75 10.38 9.46
N LEU A 145 -7.49 10.11 9.14
CA LEU A 145 -7.02 9.78 7.80
C LEU A 145 -7.07 8.27 7.61
N GLN A 146 -7.82 7.80 6.61
CA GLN A 146 -7.92 6.39 6.22
C GLN A 146 -6.97 6.09 5.06
N TRP A 147 -6.19 5.02 5.21
CA TRP A 147 -5.38 4.39 4.20
C TRP A 147 -5.99 3.03 3.86
N VAL A 148 -6.36 2.79 2.60
CA VAL A 148 -6.84 1.47 2.15
C VAL A 148 -6.11 1.02 0.89
N TRP A 149 -5.59 -0.20 0.90
CA TRP A 149 -4.90 -0.83 -0.22
C TRP A 149 -5.82 -1.82 -0.95
N PHE A 150 -6.01 -1.59 -2.25
CA PHE A 150 -6.84 -2.36 -3.17
C PHE A 150 -6.03 -3.01 -4.29
N GLY A 151 -6.62 -3.98 -5.00
CA GLY A 151 -6.03 -4.60 -6.19
C GLY A 151 -4.76 -5.40 -5.89
N VAL A 152 -4.71 -6.02 -4.71
CA VAL A 152 -3.53 -6.71 -4.18
C VAL A 152 -3.43 -8.10 -4.78
N GLY A 153 -2.28 -8.43 -5.40
CA GLY A 153 -2.00 -9.75 -5.95
C GLY A 153 -0.99 -10.55 -5.14
N SER A 154 -0.81 -11.82 -5.51
CA SER A 154 0.12 -12.77 -4.92
C SER A 154 -0.24 -13.20 -3.49
N SER A 155 -1.19 -14.13 -3.35
CA SER A 155 -1.65 -14.63 -2.06
C SER A 155 -1.09 -16.00 -1.67
N TYR A 156 -0.55 -16.13 -0.45
CA TYR A 156 0.09 -17.36 0.06
C TYR A 156 1.15 -17.93 -0.92
N GLY A 157 1.93 -17.05 -1.56
CA GLY A 157 2.92 -17.42 -2.58
C GLY A 157 2.33 -17.81 -3.95
N ASN A 158 1.01 -17.73 -4.11
CA ASN A 158 0.33 -17.95 -5.39
C ASN A 158 0.11 -16.62 -6.12
N ILE A 159 0.84 -16.42 -7.21
CA ILE A 159 0.86 -15.17 -7.97
C ILE A 159 -0.43 -14.91 -8.75
N GLY A 160 -1.23 -15.96 -9.02
CA GLY A 160 -2.54 -15.86 -9.66
C GLY A 160 -3.70 -15.59 -8.70
N TRP A 161 -3.44 -15.32 -7.42
CA TRP A 161 -4.48 -15.09 -6.40
C TRP A 161 -4.48 -13.64 -5.91
N ALA A 162 -5.68 -13.12 -5.65
CA ALA A 162 -5.88 -11.85 -4.98
C ALA A 162 -5.72 -12.01 -3.46
N GLU A 163 -5.17 -10.98 -2.82
CA GLU A 163 -5.17 -10.82 -1.36
C GLU A 163 -6.38 -9.98 -0.93
N PRO A 164 -6.81 -10.08 0.35
CA PRO A 164 -7.75 -9.13 0.93
C PRO A 164 -7.22 -7.69 0.83
N GLN A 165 -8.14 -6.75 0.98
CA GLN A 165 -7.78 -5.34 1.11
C GLN A 165 -7.24 -5.08 2.50
N PHE A 166 -6.30 -4.15 2.62
CA PHE A 166 -5.74 -3.74 3.90
C PHE A 166 -6.15 -2.31 4.24
N VAL A 167 -6.41 -2.05 5.51
CA VAL A 167 -6.85 -0.75 6.00
C VAL A 167 -6.07 -0.33 7.23
N SER A 168 -5.82 0.96 7.36
CA SER A 168 -5.25 1.59 8.54
C SER A 168 -5.82 2.99 8.69
N CYS A 169 -5.85 3.48 9.92
CA CYS A 169 -6.27 4.83 10.24
C CYS A 169 -5.17 5.56 11.01
N ALA A 170 -5.08 6.87 10.84
CA ALA A 170 -4.23 7.74 11.63
C ALA A 170 -5.01 8.98 12.06
N ASP A 171 -4.78 9.43 13.30
CA ASP A 171 -5.36 10.67 13.79
C ASP A 171 -4.52 11.86 13.34
N ILE A 172 -5.20 12.90 12.83
CA ILE A 172 -4.57 14.15 12.46
C ILE A 172 -5.38 15.35 12.97
N THR A 173 -4.71 16.47 13.18
CA THR A 173 -5.37 17.74 13.54
C THR A 173 -5.07 18.78 12.47
N LEU A 174 -6.10 19.32 11.83
CA LEU A 174 -5.98 20.47 10.94
C LEU A 174 -5.96 21.76 11.78
N THR A 175 -4.84 22.48 11.76
CA THR A 175 -4.57 23.58 12.70
C THR A 175 -5.29 24.88 12.37
N SER A 176 -5.90 24.98 11.20
CA SER A 176 -6.61 26.16 10.70
C SER A 176 -7.75 25.75 9.78
N ALA A 177 -8.66 26.68 9.48
CA ALA A 177 -9.63 26.48 8.41
C ALA A 177 -8.94 26.58 7.05
N GLY A 178 -9.31 25.69 6.13
CA GLY A 178 -8.94 25.75 4.73
C GLY A 178 -9.60 26.93 4.01
N SER A 179 -9.10 27.24 2.82
CA SER A 179 -9.62 28.32 1.96
C SER A 179 -10.17 27.84 0.62
N GLY A 180 -10.02 26.55 0.33
CA GLY A 180 -10.43 25.94 -0.92
C GLY A 180 -11.91 25.55 -0.95
N SER A 181 -12.30 24.93 -2.06
CA SER A 181 -13.62 24.34 -2.26
C SER A 181 -13.46 22.85 -2.54
N GLU A 182 -14.37 22.03 -2.00
CA GLU A 182 -14.37 20.59 -2.24
C GLU A 182 -14.39 20.28 -3.74
N THR A 183 -13.39 19.52 -4.19
CA THR A 183 -13.29 19.11 -5.59
C THR A 183 -14.31 18.01 -5.89
N GLY A 184 -14.84 18.00 -7.12
CA GLY A 184 -15.78 16.96 -7.54
C GLY A 184 -15.12 15.58 -7.69
N CYS A 185 -13.81 15.57 -7.99
CA CYS A 185 -13.01 14.38 -8.17
C CYS A 185 -11.80 14.39 -7.22
N PRO A 186 -11.39 13.21 -6.71
CA PRO A 186 -10.18 13.06 -5.94
C PRO A 186 -8.96 13.21 -6.85
N THR A 187 -7.86 13.68 -6.28
CA THR A 187 -6.58 13.75 -6.99
C THR A 187 -6.01 12.35 -7.17
N PHE A 188 -5.36 12.09 -8.30
CA PHE A 188 -4.62 10.86 -8.52
C PHE A 188 -3.18 11.17 -8.89
N VAL A 189 -2.26 10.47 -8.22
CA VAL A 189 -0.83 10.45 -8.57
C VAL A 189 -0.47 9.01 -8.92
N GLY A 190 -0.21 8.78 -10.20
CA GLY A 190 0.25 7.50 -10.72
C GLY A 190 1.75 7.32 -10.56
N GLY A 191 2.27 6.23 -11.12
CA GLY A 191 3.70 5.91 -11.09
C GLY A 191 4.08 5.11 -9.85
N ASP A 192 4.25 3.82 -10.04
CA ASP A 192 4.89 2.90 -9.10
C ASP A 192 6.23 2.38 -9.64
N ARG A 193 6.91 1.58 -8.83
CA ARG A 193 8.14 0.90 -9.22
C ARG A 193 8.01 0.14 -10.55
N VAL A 194 6.89 -0.54 -10.79
CA VAL A 194 6.73 -1.43 -11.95
C VAL A 194 6.54 -0.64 -13.24
N THR A 195 5.63 0.33 -13.24
CA THR A 195 5.42 1.27 -14.35
C THR A 195 6.69 2.01 -14.73
N LYS A 196 7.51 2.40 -13.74
CA LYS A 196 8.85 2.97 -13.97
C LYS A 196 9.80 1.97 -14.63
N ASN A 197 9.87 0.73 -14.12
CA ASN A 197 10.71 -0.32 -14.71
C ASN A 197 10.32 -0.65 -16.16
N GLU A 198 9.03 -0.53 -16.49
CA GLU A 198 8.48 -0.84 -17.82
C GLU A 198 8.40 0.38 -18.75
N ASN A 199 8.79 1.58 -18.27
CA ASN A 199 8.72 2.84 -19.01
C ASN A 199 7.28 3.18 -19.51
N LEU A 200 6.26 2.87 -18.70
CA LEU A 200 4.85 3.06 -19.06
C LEU A 200 4.31 4.47 -18.75
N GLY A 201 5.07 5.28 -18.00
CA GLY A 201 4.67 6.63 -17.59
C GLY A 201 4.24 6.70 -16.12
N ASP A 202 3.90 7.90 -15.66
CA ASP A 202 3.57 8.18 -14.24
C ASP A 202 2.06 8.38 -14.02
N ASP A 203 1.20 7.90 -14.94
CA ASP A 203 -0.25 8.05 -14.85
C ASP A 203 -0.99 6.71 -14.73
N GLU A 204 -0.28 5.63 -14.42
CA GLU A 204 -0.86 4.31 -14.21
C GLU A 204 -0.30 3.68 -12.94
N CYS A 205 -1.05 2.71 -12.41
CA CYS A 205 -0.60 1.77 -11.39
C CYS A 205 -0.61 0.36 -11.98
N PHE A 206 0.29 -0.48 -11.48
CA PHE A 206 0.26 -1.92 -11.66
C PHE A 206 -0.61 -2.54 -10.57
N TYR A 207 -1.65 -3.29 -10.93
CA TYR A 207 -2.53 -3.96 -9.96
C TYR A 207 -3.02 -5.31 -10.47
N PHE A 208 -3.53 -6.11 -9.54
CA PHE A 208 -4.03 -7.44 -9.82
C PHE A 208 -5.56 -7.43 -9.92
N TYR A 209 -6.06 -8.06 -10.99
CA TYR A 209 -7.44 -8.41 -11.32
C TYR A 209 -8.42 -7.25 -11.53
N THR A 210 -8.37 -6.19 -10.71
CA THR A 210 -9.31 -5.07 -10.79
C THR A 210 -8.68 -3.74 -10.41
N ASN A 211 -9.12 -2.67 -11.06
CA ASN A 211 -8.86 -1.28 -10.68
C ASN A 211 -10.00 -0.65 -9.86
N SER A 212 -10.98 -1.44 -9.44
CA SER A 212 -12.11 -0.99 -8.63
C SER A 212 -11.82 -1.12 -7.14
N ILE A 213 -12.55 -0.35 -6.32
CA ILE A 213 -12.51 -0.42 -4.85
C ILE A 213 -13.32 -1.60 -4.27
N GLU A 214 -13.71 -2.56 -5.11
CA GLU A 214 -14.50 -3.70 -4.70
C GLU A 214 -13.64 -4.74 -3.97
N SER A 215 -14.23 -5.37 -2.96
CA SER A 215 -13.61 -6.53 -2.30
C SER A 215 -13.40 -7.62 -3.35
N THR A 216 -12.14 -8.04 -3.49
CA THR A 216 -11.76 -9.04 -4.49
C THR A 216 -11.41 -10.32 -3.78
N GLN A 217 -12.08 -11.40 -4.16
CA GLN A 217 -11.69 -12.77 -3.83
C GLN A 217 -11.53 -13.53 -5.14
N TYR A 218 -10.38 -13.36 -5.79
CA TYR A 218 -10.05 -14.05 -7.03
C TYR A 218 -8.94 -15.07 -6.78
N LYS A 219 -9.12 -16.29 -7.30
CA LYS A 219 -8.14 -17.37 -7.21
C LYS A 219 -7.99 -18.03 -8.58
N GLY A 220 -7.01 -17.57 -9.36
CA GLY A 220 -6.66 -18.12 -10.67
C GLY A 220 -5.55 -19.17 -10.62
N SER A 221 -5.01 -19.51 -11.78
CA SER A 221 -3.84 -20.38 -11.93
C SER A 221 -2.54 -19.57 -11.91
N ASN A 222 -1.44 -20.24 -11.57
CA ASN A 222 -0.08 -19.72 -11.74
C ASN A 222 0.44 -19.88 -13.18
N ASP A 223 -0.32 -20.52 -14.06
CA ASP A 223 0.10 -20.72 -15.46
C ASP A 223 -0.29 -19.54 -16.36
N ASP A 224 -1.31 -18.77 -15.97
CA ASP A 224 -1.92 -17.72 -16.79
C ASP A 224 -2.15 -16.41 -16.01
N TYR A 225 -1.51 -16.27 -14.86
CA TYR A 225 -1.67 -15.11 -13.96
C TYR A 225 -1.38 -13.77 -14.61
N GLU A 226 -0.45 -13.73 -15.58
CA GLU A 226 0.03 -12.48 -16.19
C GLU A 226 -1.10 -11.65 -16.78
N GLN A 227 -2.12 -12.29 -17.36
CA GLN A 227 -3.28 -11.61 -17.96
C GLN A 227 -4.12 -10.84 -16.94
N TYR A 228 -4.01 -11.19 -15.67
CA TYR A 228 -4.73 -10.55 -14.57
C TYR A 228 -3.91 -9.44 -13.92
N TYR A 229 -2.65 -9.26 -14.30
CA TYR A 229 -1.89 -8.07 -13.92
C TYR A 229 -2.07 -7.00 -14.97
N ILE A 230 -2.60 -5.86 -14.54
CA ILE A 230 -3.09 -4.80 -15.41
C ILE A 230 -2.47 -3.47 -15.00
N PHE A 231 -2.29 -2.62 -16.01
CA PHE A 231 -1.87 -1.24 -15.86
C PHE A 231 -3.05 -0.32 -16.13
N GLY A 232 -3.18 0.73 -15.33
CA GLY A 232 -4.20 1.74 -15.54
C GLY A 232 -4.44 2.62 -14.33
N LYS A 233 -5.51 3.41 -14.38
CA LYS A 233 -5.94 4.25 -13.26
C LYS A 233 -7.01 3.54 -12.45
N PRO A 234 -7.18 3.88 -11.16
CA PRO A 234 -8.34 3.44 -10.40
C PRO A 234 -9.63 3.82 -11.13
N SER A 235 -10.59 2.90 -11.24
CA SER A 235 -11.79 3.10 -12.07
C SER A 235 -12.63 4.30 -11.62
N TYR A 236 -12.61 4.62 -10.33
CA TYR A 236 -13.24 5.82 -9.78
C TYR A 236 -12.62 7.11 -10.35
N VAL A 237 -11.30 7.15 -10.48
CA VAL A 237 -10.58 8.30 -11.05
C VAL A 237 -10.90 8.43 -12.53
N ASP A 238 -10.86 7.33 -13.28
CA ASP A 238 -11.19 7.32 -14.72
C ASP A 238 -12.62 7.80 -15.00
N SER A 239 -13.59 7.29 -14.24
CA SER A 239 -15.00 7.65 -14.40
C SER A 239 -15.30 9.08 -13.95
N CYS A 240 -14.56 9.61 -12.97
CA CYS A 240 -14.72 10.98 -12.51
C CYS A 240 -14.12 11.99 -13.49
N SER A 241 -13.05 11.62 -14.20
CA SER A 241 -12.30 12.47 -15.14
C SER A 241 -12.97 12.66 -16.51
N GLY A 242 -14.28 12.42 -16.63
CA GLY A 242 -15.03 12.69 -17.87
C GLY A 242 -14.96 14.17 -18.30
N PRO A 243 -15.42 14.55 -19.51
CA PRO A 243 -15.13 15.83 -20.18
C PRO A 243 -15.61 17.12 -19.48
N THR A 244 -16.14 17.01 -18.26
CA THR A 244 -16.53 18.12 -17.37
C THR A 244 -15.58 18.31 -16.18
N ALA A 245 -14.52 17.50 -16.03
CA ALA A 245 -13.57 17.58 -14.90
C ALA A 245 -12.36 18.51 -15.15
N ASP A 246 -12.18 19.03 -16.37
CA ASP A 246 -11.02 19.83 -16.79
C ASP A 246 -11.02 21.30 -16.32
N SER A 247 -11.63 21.63 -15.19
CA SER A 247 -11.59 22.99 -14.61
C SER A 247 -10.80 23.11 -13.30
N GLY A 248 -9.94 22.14 -12.99
CA GLY A 248 -9.12 22.13 -11.78
C GLY A 248 -7.66 21.73 -12.01
N ASN A 249 -6.90 22.60 -12.69
CA ASN A 249 -5.43 22.70 -12.67
C ASN A 249 -4.62 21.37 -12.61
N SER A 250 -4.78 20.53 -13.63
CA SER A 250 -3.72 19.58 -14.00
C SER A 250 -2.55 20.36 -14.61
N THR A 251 -1.50 20.61 -13.83
CA THR A 251 -0.07 20.59 -14.22
C THR A 251 0.75 21.10 -13.04
N MET A 252 1.46 20.22 -12.34
CA MET A 252 2.85 20.44 -11.92
C MET A 252 3.40 19.13 -11.38
N ALA A 253 4.11 18.40 -12.24
CA ALA A 253 5.07 17.40 -11.79
C ALA A 253 6.10 18.10 -10.86
N PRO A 254 6.53 17.48 -9.76
CA PRO A 254 7.57 18.05 -8.91
C PRO A 254 8.87 18.15 -9.72
N THR A 255 9.31 19.39 -9.98
CA THR A 255 10.61 19.63 -10.59
C THR A 255 11.69 19.30 -9.55
N THR A 256 12.42 18.21 -9.75
CA THR A 256 13.69 17.95 -9.07
C THR A 256 14.72 18.97 -9.55
N GLN A 257 14.82 20.11 -8.87
CA GLN A 257 15.98 20.98 -9.03
C GLN A 257 17.16 20.35 -8.28
N ASN A 258 18.11 19.81 -9.04
CA ASN A 258 19.45 19.56 -8.54
C ASN A 258 20.04 20.87 -7.99
N PRO A 259 20.54 20.93 -6.75
CA PRO A 259 21.18 22.13 -6.25
C PRO A 259 22.48 22.40 -7.03
N VAL A 260 22.49 23.50 -7.77
CA VAL A 260 23.68 24.07 -8.41
C VAL A 260 24.62 24.53 -7.28
N THR A 261 25.64 23.70 -7.00
CA THR A 261 26.72 24.09 -6.10
C THR A 261 27.57 25.14 -6.80
N THR A 262 27.36 26.41 -6.42
CA THR A 262 28.21 27.51 -6.88
C THR A 262 29.45 27.52 -6.00
N ALA A 263 30.58 27.06 -6.56
CA ALA A 263 31.87 27.06 -5.88
C ALA A 263 32.37 28.50 -5.62
N PRO A 264 32.73 28.87 -4.37
CA PRO A 264 33.42 30.12 -4.10
C PRO A 264 34.90 30.02 -4.50
N ALA A 265 35.42 31.12 -5.02
CA ALA A 265 36.77 31.29 -5.52
C ALA A 265 37.87 30.98 -4.47
N SER A 266 38.92 30.33 -4.96
CA SER A 266 40.16 30.01 -4.24
C SER A 266 40.88 31.27 -3.78
N THR A 267 41.18 31.34 -2.47
CA THR A 267 42.27 32.17 -1.95
C THR A 267 43.32 31.25 -1.34
N THR A 268 44.53 31.38 -1.88
CA THR A 268 45.73 30.62 -1.55
C THR A 268 46.37 31.20 -0.29
N GLU A 269 46.48 30.43 0.79
CA GLU A 269 47.61 30.52 1.72
C GLU A 269 47.95 29.12 2.27
N SER A 270 49.22 28.74 2.10
CA SER A 270 49.86 27.59 2.75
C SER A 270 50.54 28.10 4.04
N PRO A 271 50.70 27.29 5.11
CA PRO A 271 51.92 26.49 5.20
C PRO A 271 51.85 25.16 5.99
N LEU A 272 52.67 24.20 5.52
CA LEU A 272 53.58 23.31 6.26
C LEU A 272 53.12 22.62 7.57
N ASN A 273 52.94 21.29 7.52
CA ASN A 273 53.93 20.29 8.00
C ASN A 273 53.28 18.90 8.16
N ALA A 274 53.90 17.89 7.56
CA ALA A 274 53.72 16.47 7.90
C ALA A 274 54.57 16.13 9.17
N PRO A 275 54.33 14.99 9.84
CA PRO A 275 54.88 13.74 9.33
C PRO A 275 53.98 12.51 9.44
N THR A 276 54.30 11.58 8.55
CA THR A 276 53.86 10.21 8.32
C THR A 276 54.13 9.24 9.48
N ALA A 277 53.22 8.29 9.71
CA ALA A 277 53.52 6.89 10.07
C ALA A 277 52.25 6.03 9.85
N THR A 278 52.18 5.20 8.81
CA THR A 278 52.58 3.77 8.74
C THR A 278 51.42 2.80 9.04
N SER A 279 51.06 2.10 7.97
CA SER A 279 50.32 0.85 7.80
C SER A 279 50.32 -0.17 8.94
N ALA A 280 49.19 -0.86 9.11
CA ALA A 280 49.15 -2.28 9.42
C ALA A 280 47.89 -2.95 8.83
N SER A 281 48.15 -3.97 8.03
CA SER A 281 47.22 -4.99 7.52
C SER A 281 47.28 -6.20 8.45
N SER A 282 46.16 -6.86 8.73
CA SER A 282 46.08 -8.28 9.13
C SER A 282 44.61 -8.71 8.95
N GLU A 283 44.29 -9.44 7.89
CA GLU A 283 44.27 -10.90 7.82
C GLU A 283 43.16 -11.59 8.63
N HIS A 284 42.44 -12.40 7.85
CA HIS A 284 41.36 -13.34 8.16
C HIS A 284 41.79 -14.41 9.18
N PRO A 285 40.83 -15.09 9.82
CA PRO A 285 40.80 -16.54 9.69
C PRO A 285 39.39 -17.11 9.43
N GLU A 286 39.28 -17.95 8.40
CA GLU A 286 38.38 -19.13 8.32
C GLU A 286 38.85 -20.17 9.35
N ALA A 287 38.12 -21.16 9.86
CA ALA A 287 36.76 -21.68 9.74
C ALA A 287 36.55 -22.65 10.92
N THR A 288 35.30 -23.05 11.22
CA THR A 288 34.86 -24.48 11.30
C THR A 288 33.43 -24.63 11.83
N SER A 289 32.55 -25.10 10.94
CA SER A 289 31.51 -26.15 11.09
C SER A 289 30.87 -26.45 12.46
N ASN A 290 29.54 -26.39 12.50
CA ASN A 290 28.72 -27.60 12.68
C ASN A 290 27.28 -27.44 12.17
N GLU A 291 26.82 -28.54 11.56
CA GLU A 291 25.54 -28.77 10.89
C GLU A 291 24.34 -28.89 11.83
N SER A 292 23.15 -28.53 11.32
CA SER A 292 21.97 -29.42 11.21
C SER A 292 20.87 -28.64 10.48
N SER A 293 20.64 -28.84 9.18
CA SER A 293 19.86 -29.92 8.55
C SER A 293 18.44 -30.07 9.10
N VAL A 294 17.43 -29.60 8.37
CA VAL A 294 16.30 -30.46 7.93
C VAL A 294 15.83 -29.97 6.56
N ALA A 295 16.16 -30.75 5.54
CA ALA A 295 15.41 -30.83 4.30
C ALA A 295 14.13 -31.65 4.54
N GLY A 296 13.04 -31.26 3.89
CA GLY A 296 11.84 -32.08 3.79
C GLY A 296 11.34 -32.03 2.35
N ASP A 297 11.95 -32.85 1.49
CA ASP A 297 11.48 -33.11 0.13
C ASP A 297 10.61 -34.38 0.10
N SER A 298 9.51 -34.27 -0.66
CA SER A 298 8.73 -35.29 -1.40
C SER A 298 8.26 -36.60 -0.72
N SER A 299 6.95 -36.87 -0.79
CA SER A 299 6.39 -37.72 -1.86
C SER A 299 4.89 -38.08 -1.68
N ASN A 300 4.18 -38.05 -2.81
CA ASN A 300 3.02 -38.85 -3.26
C ASN A 300 1.88 -39.21 -2.28
N ILE A 301 0.64 -38.86 -2.69
CA ILE A 301 -0.48 -39.80 -2.78
C ILE A 301 -1.62 -39.27 -3.68
N SER A 302 -1.84 -40.04 -4.75
CA SER A 302 -3.05 -40.37 -5.54
C SER A 302 -4.02 -39.32 -6.08
N ASP A 303 -4.25 -39.48 -7.38
CA ASP A 303 -5.48 -39.22 -8.14
C ASP A 303 -6.77 -39.44 -7.33
N GLU A 304 -7.65 -38.44 -7.36
CA GLU A 304 -9.07 -38.68 -7.63
C GLU A 304 -9.59 -37.61 -8.59
N SER A 305 -10.18 -38.10 -9.67
CA SER A 305 -10.89 -37.38 -10.71
C SER A 305 -12.32 -37.02 -10.29
N SER A 306 -12.94 -36.18 -11.13
CA SER A 306 -14.40 -35.94 -11.28
C SER A 306 -15.00 -34.98 -10.24
N ASP A 307 -15.74 -33.91 -10.56
CA ASP A 307 -16.57 -33.61 -11.74
C ASP A 307 -16.72 -32.10 -11.98
N ASN A 308 -16.94 -31.77 -13.25
CA ASN A 308 -17.38 -30.48 -13.80
C ASN A 308 -18.67 -29.96 -13.13
N GLU A 309 -18.70 -28.66 -12.80
CA GLU A 309 -19.76 -27.77 -13.29
C GLU A 309 -19.35 -26.29 -13.14
N SER A 310 -19.07 -25.64 -14.26
CA SER A 310 -19.02 -24.18 -14.37
C SER A 310 -20.42 -23.60 -14.22
N PRO A 311 -20.58 -22.46 -13.54
CA PRO A 311 -21.56 -21.48 -13.94
C PRO A 311 -20.86 -20.31 -14.61
N ASP A 312 -21.04 -20.26 -15.92
CA ASP A 312 -20.87 -19.08 -16.75
C ASP A 312 -21.71 -17.94 -16.15
N GLY A 313 -21.06 -16.85 -15.76
CA GLY A 313 -21.66 -15.79 -14.97
C GLY A 313 -21.05 -14.44 -15.29
N THR A 314 -21.35 -13.92 -16.48
CA THR A 314 -21.19 -12.49 -16.80
C THR A 314 -21.98 -11.65 -15.80
N VAL A 315 -21.31 -11.12 -14.77
CA VAL A 315 -21.87 -10.07 -13.92
C VAL A 315 -21.59 -8.75 -14.60
N ALA A 316 -22.65 -8.12 -15.09
CA ALA A 316 -22.62 -6.76 -15.61
C ALA A 316 -22.10 -5.79 -14.53
N PRO A 317 -21.23 -4.82 -14.87
CA PRO A 317 -20.72 -3.85 -13.91
C PRO A 317 -21.88 -3.06 -13.30
N GLY A 318 -21.95 -3.05 -11.97
CA GLY A 318 -22.94 -2.31 -11.20
C GLY A 318 -22.90 -0.83 -11.55
N GLY A 319 -24.05 -0.30 -11.94
CA GLY A 319 -24.21 1.08 -12.37
C GLY A 319 -23.84 2.09 -11.28
N CYS A 320 -23.26 3.20 -11.72
CA CYS A 320 -23.00 4.41 -10.95
C CYS A 320 -24.22 4.82 -10.11
N LYS A 321 -24.08 4.91 -8.79
CA LYS A 321 -25.02 5.70 -7.98
C LYS A 321 -24.71 7.17 -8.21
N SER A 322 -25.48 7.79 -9.11
CA SER A 322 -25.51 9.24 -9.27
C SER A 322 -25.93 9.90 -7.94
N LYS A 323 -25.12 10.85 -7.46
CA LYS A 323 -25.43 11.71 -6.30
C LYS A 323 -26.70 12.52 -6.59
N ASN A 324 -27.84 12.15 -5.99
CA ASN A 324 -29.02 13.00 -5.94
C ASN A 324 -28.94 13.91 -4.71
N HIS A 325 -28.44 15.14 -4.91
CA HIS A 325 -28.54 16.19 -3.89
C HIS A 325 -29.94 16.81 -3.91
N SER A 326 -30.77 16.46 -2.92
CA SER A 326 -31.97 17.22 -2.58
C SER A 326 -31.60 18.32 -1.59
N TRP A 327 -31.53 19.56 -2.06
CA TRP A 327 -31.43 20.74 -1.20
C TRP A 327 -32.81 21.11 -0.68
N THR A 328 -33.07 20.91 0.62
CA THR A 328 -34.13 21.61 1.34
C THR A 328 -33.51 22.75 2.14
N ARG A 329 -33.82 23.99 1.75
CA ARG A 329 -33.56 25.21 2.52
C ARG A 329 -34.40 25.19 3.80
N GLY A 330 -33.74 25.39 4.94
CA GLY A 330 -34.31 25.93 6.18
C GLY A 330 -33.48 27.14 6.59
#